data_AF-A0A497PE93-F1
#
_entry.id   AF-A0A497PE93-F1
#
_cell.length_a   1.000
_cell.length_b   1.000
_cell.length_c   1.000
_cell.angle_alpha   90.00
_cell.angle_beta   90.00
_cell.angle_gamma   90.00
#
_symmetry.space_group_name_H-M   'P 1'
#
loop_
_entity.id
_entity.type
_entity.pdbx_description
1 polymer ?
#
loop_
_entity_poly.entity_id
_entity_poly.type
_entity_poly.pdbx_seq_one_letter_code
_entity_poly.pdbx_strand_id
1 'polypeptide(L)'
;MTNEMRISLRNLEDAIEFSGPTGEGNHRLVYHLLCMLREAGWNWRKQYNIVLYDEESEPEFDPEYAEYLDNLACGLDAGNWPADYKDEEE
;
A
#
# COMPACT_ATOMS: atom_id res chain seq x y z
N MET A 1 -7.45 -12.49 -15.46
CA MET A 1 -6.18 -11.82 -15.82
C MET A 1 -5.47 -11.51 -14.52
N THR A 2 -4.17 -11.77 -14.41
CA THR A 2 -3.41 -11.39 -13.21
C THR A 2 -3.05 -9.92 -13.32
N ASN A 3 -3.37 -9.12 -12.30
CA ASN A 3 -2.91 -7.73 -12.23
C ASN A 3 -1.41 -7.76 -11.87
N GLU A 4 -0.53 -7.48 -12.84
CA GLU A 4 0.93 -7.53 -12.68
C GLU A 4 1.51 -6.11 -12.57
N MET A 5 2.21 -5.81 -11.48
CA MET A 5 2.98 -4.58 -11.31
C MET A 5 4.43 -4.80 -11.75
N ARG A 6 4.88 -4.07 -12.78
CA ARG A 6 6.25 -4.17 -13.32
C ARG A 6 7.08 -2.96 -12.93
N ILE A 7 8.24 -3.22 -12.32
CA ILE A 7 9.21 -2.19 -11.92
C ILE A 7 10.59 -2.57 -12.45
N SER A 8 11.32 -1.60 -12.98
CA SER A 8 12.75 -1.75 -13.30
C SER A 8 13.54 -1.86 -11.99
N LEU A 9 14.28 -2.95 -11.80
CA LEU A 9 15.13 -3.14 -10.62
C LEU A 9 16.08 -1.95 -10.42
N ARG A 10 16.68 -1.44 -11.50
CA ARG A 10 17.57 -0.28 -11.43
C ARG A 10 16.85 0.95 -10.88
N ASN A 11 15.68 1.28 -11.43
CA ASN A 11 14.94 2.45 -10.98
C ASN A 11 14.49 2.32 -9.52
N LEU A 12 14.20 1.09 -9.08
CA LEU A 12 13.86 0.81 -7.70
C LEU A 12 15.05 1.03 -6.76
N GLU A 13 16.24 0.54 -7.10
CA GLU A 13 17.46 0.79 -6.32
C GLU A 13 17.82 2.28 -6.29
N ASP A 14 17.72 2.98 -7.43
CA ASP A 14 17.95 4.43 -7.52
C ASP A 14 16.97 5.20 -6.58
N ALA A 15 15.71 4.78 -6.52
CA ALA A 15 14.71 5.36 -5.62
C ALA A 15 14.97 5.04 -4.14
N ILE A 16 15.48 3.83 -3.83
CA ILE A 16 15.88 3.43 -2.48
C ILE A 16 17.07 4.30 -2.02
N GLU A 17 18.06 4.53 -2.89
CA GLU A 17 19.20 5.40 -2.58
C GLU A 17 18.73 6.84 -2.34
N PHE A 18 17.89 7.38 -3.22
CA PHE A 18 17.35 8.73 -3.08
C PHE A 18 16.55 8.94 -1.78
N SER A 19 15.74 7.96 -1.39
CA SER A 19 14.88 8.03 -0.20
C SER A 19 15.57 7.60 1.11
N GLY A 20 16.79 7.04 1.01
CA GLY A 20 17.52 6.47 2.14
C GLY A 20 18.03 7.51 3.16
N PRO A 21 18.65 7.04 4.26
CA PRO A 21 19.07 7.90 5.37
C PRO A 21 20.04 9.04 4.99
N THR A 22 20.79 8.85 3.92
CA THR A 22 21.76 9.84 3.39
C THR A 22 21.33 10.40 2.04
N GLY A 23 20.15 10.03 1.55
CA GLY A 23 19.62 10.45 0.25
C GLY A 23 18.99 11.83 0.29
N GLU A 24 18.89 12.46 -0.88
CA GLU A 24 18.34 13.81 -1.04
C GLU A 24 16.85 13.90 -0.65
N GLY A 25 16.07 12.84 -0.91
CA GLY A 25 14.65 12.75 -0.58
C GLY A 25 14.35 11.94 0.67
N ASN A 26 15.26 11.95 1.66
CA ASN A 26 15.17 11.15 2.88
C ASN A 26 13.76 11.15 3.49
N HIS A 27 13.06 10.03 3.32
CA HIS A 27 11.74 9.81 3.88
C HIS A 27 11.63 8.36 4.32
N ARG A 28 11.72 8.14 5.65
CA ARG A 28 11.82 6.80 6.25
C ARG A 28 10.74 5.83 5.79
N LEU A 29 9.47 6.26 5.75
CA LEU A 29 8.36 5.40 5.29
C LEU A 29 8.54 4.94 3.84
N VAL A 30 8.83 5.89 2.93
CA VAL A 30 9.02 5.62 1.50
C VAL A 30 10.21 4.68 1.30
N TYR A 31 11.33 4.94 1.99
CA TYR A 31 12.50 4.06 1.93
C TYR A 31 12.16 2.61 2.29
N HIS A 32 11.47 2.40 3.41
CA HIS A 32 11.10 1.05 3.85
C HIS A 32 10.07 0.40 2.92
N LEU A 33 9.12 1.16 2.38
CA LEU A 33 8.17 0.67 1.39
C LEU A 33 8.88 0.18 0.12
N LEU A 34 9.83 0.96 -0.41
CA LEU A 34 10.62 0.58 -1.57
C LEU A 34 11.48 -0.66 -1.30
N CYS A 35 12.05 -0.78 -0.09
CA CYS A 35 12.75 -1.99 0.34
C CYS A 35 11.83 -3.22 0.32
N MET A 36 10.60 -3.11 0.84
CA MET A 36 9.62 -4.20 0.82
C MET A 36 9.27 -4.62 -0.62
N LEU A 37 9.08 -3.65 -1.53
CA LEU A 37 8.83 -3.94 -2.95
C LEU A 37 10.00 -4.69 -3.60
N ARG A 38 11.24 -4.29 -3.27
CA ARG A 38 12.45 -4.97 -3.77
C ARG A 38 12.52 -6.41 -3.27
N GLU A 39 12.30 -6.61 -1.98
CA GLU A 39 12.29 -7.95 -1.38
C GLU A 39 11.19 -8.84 -1.97
N ALA A 40 10.01 -8.27 -2.24
CA ALA A 40 8.95 -8.97 -2.96
C ALA A 40 9.37 -9.38 -4.37
N GLY A 41 10.02 -8.47 -5.10
CA GLY A 41 10.56 -8.73 -6.44
C GLY A 41 11.64 -9.82 -6.47
N TRP A 42 12.54 -9.86 -5.47
CA TRP A 42 13.53 -10.94 -5.34
C TRP A 42 12.87 -12.32 -5.14
N ASN A 43 11.73 -12.34 -4.45
CA ASN A 43 10.92 -13.54 -4.22
C ASN A 43 9.93 -13.81 -5.37
N TRP A 44 10.36 -13.69 -6.63
CA TRP A 44 9.49 -13.75 -7.83
C TRP A 44 8.55 -14.97 -7.92
N ARG A 45 8.87 -16.08 -7.24
CA ARG A 45 8.03 -17.29 -7.22
C ARG A 45 6.86 -17.21 -6.22
N LYS A 46 6.89 -16.24 -5.30
CA LYS A 46 5.84 -16.03 -4.30
C LYS A 46 4.82 -15.02 -4.82
N GLN A 47 3.55 -15.28 -4.55
CA GLN A 47 2.50 -14.30 -4.76
C GLN A 47 2.41 -13.41 -3.51
N TYR A 48 2.22 -12.11 -3.74
CA TYR A 48 2.03 -11.11 -2.70
C TYR A 48 0.62 -10.56 -2.82
N ASN A 49 -0.08 -10.44 -1.69
CA ASN A 49 -1.35 -9.76 -1.59
C ASN A 49 -1.13 -8.39 -0.92
N ILE A 50 -1.76 -7.33 -1.45
CA ILE A 50 -1.77 -6.02 -0.81
C ILE A 50 -3.13 -5.87 -0.14
N VAL A 51 -3.12 -5.82 1.19
CA VAL A 51 -4.32 -5.61 1.99
C VAL A 51 -4.27 -4.18 2.52
N LEU A 52 -5.30 -3.40 2.18
CA LEU A 52 -5.55 -2.10 2.81
C LEU A 52 -6.50 -2.37 3.98
N TYR A 53 -6.13 -1.91 5.16
CA TYR A 53 -6.91 -2.01 6.39
C TYR A 53 -6.94 -0.63 7.05
N ASP A 54 -7.99 -0.34 7.83
CA ASP A 54 -8.21 0.97 8.46
C ASP A 54 -8.13 0.92 10.00
N GLU A 55 -7.35 -0.04 10.53
CA GLU A 55 -7.16 -0.35 11.96
C GLU A 55 -8.32 -1.12 12.61
N GLU A 56 -9.58 -0.87 12.23
CA GLU A 56 -10.76 -1.56 12.78
C GLU A 56 -11.36 -2.60 11.83
N SER A 57 -11.21 -2.37 10.52
CA SER A 57 -11.77 -3.17 9.45
C SER A 57 -10.69 -3.69 8.50
N GLU A 58 -10.84 -4.96 8.15
CA GLU A 58 -10.10 -5.63 7.07
C GLU A 58 -11.12 -6.18 6.06
N PRO A 59 -10.84 -6.11 4.75
CA PRO A 59 -11.80 -6.52 3.73
C PRO A 59 -12.13 -8.02 3.77
N GLU A 60 -11.31 -8.84 4.43
CA GLU A 60 -11.61 -10.25 4.67
C GLU A 60 -12.74 -10.45 5.69
N PHE A 61 -12.92 -9.51 6.64
CA PHE A 61 -13.82 -9.65 7.77
C PHE A 61 -14.97 -8.64 7.78
N ASP A 62 -14.85 -7.55 7.02
CA ASP A 62 -15.86 -6.50 6.89
C ASP A 62 -16.33 -6.38 5.43
N PRO A 63 -17.53 -6.94 5.11
CA PRO A 63 -18.10 -6.87 3.77
C PRO A 63 -18.42 -5.45 3.30
N GLU A 64 -18.75 -4.54 4.22
CA GLU A 64 -19.04 -3.15 3.88
C GLU A 64 -17.74 -2.43 3.48
N TYR A 65 -16.64 -2.71 4.19
CA TYR A 65 -15.32 -2.18 3.81
C TYR A 65 -14.83 -2.75 2.48
N ALA A 66 -15.07 -4.04 2.23
CA ALA A 66 -14.76 -4.66 0.96
C ALA A 66 -15.52 -3.98 -0.20
N GLU A 67 -16.81 -3.71 -0.03
CA GLU A 67 -17.63 -2.99 -1.01
C GLU A 67 -17.11 -1.55 -1.24
N TYR A 68 -16.69 -0.86 -0.18
CA TYR A 68 -16.05 0.44 -0.28
C TYR A 68 -14.79 0.41 -1.16
N LEU A 69 -13.88 -0.54 -0.91
CA LEU A 69 -12.66 -0.71 -1.73
C LEU A 69 -12.98 -1.08 -3.18
N ASP A 70 -14.00 -1.91 -3.43
CA ASP A 70 -14.43 -2.27 -4.77
C ASP A 70 -14.98 -1.06 -5.55
N ASN A 71 -15.75 -0.19 -4.88
CA ASN A 71 -16.24 1.05 -5.47
C ASN A 71 -15.08 1.98 -5.87
N LEU A 72 -14.07 2.14 -5.00
CA LEU A 72 -12.86 2.89 -5.33
C LEU A 72 -12.10 2.30 -6.53
N ALA A 73 -11.94 0.97 -6.57
CA ALA A 73 -11.24 0.30 -7.67
C ALA A 73 -11.97 0.46 -9.01
N CYS A 74 -13.30 0.57 -8.99
CA CYS A 74 -14.12 0.80 -10.17
C CYS A 74 -14.29 2.28 -10.55
N GLY A 75 -13.77 3.22 -9.74
CA GLY A 75 -13.98 4.65 -9.93
C GLY A 75 -15.44 5.08 -9.74
N LEU A 76 -16.20 4.33 -8.94
CA LEU A 76 -17.57 4.64 -8.55
C LEU A 76 -17.57 5.53 -7.31
N ASP A 77 -18.73 6.13 -7.01
CA ASP A 77 -18.93 6.80 -5.73
C ASP A 77 -18.94 5.75 -4.61
N ALA A 78 -17.93 5.79 -3.76
CA ALA A 78 -17.76 4.88 -2.64
C ALA A 78 -18.42 5.42 -1.35
N GLY A 79 -18.99 6.63 -1.39
CA GLY A 79 -19.46 7.32 -0.19
C GLY A 79 -18.30 7.73 0.73
N ASN A 80 -18.64 8.06 1.97
CA ASN A 80 -17.65 8.36 3.02
C ASN A 80 -17.48 7.12 3.90
N TRP A 81 -16.35 6.43 3.77
CA TRP A 81 -15.91 5.42 4.74
C TRP A 81 -15.27 6.12 5.94
N PRO A 82 -15.48 5.65 7.18
CA PRO A 82 -15.50 6.52 8.34
C PRO A 82 -14.18 7.27 8.55
N ALA A 83 -14.28 8.55 8.88
CA ALA A 83 -13.17 9.37 9.35
C ALA A 83 -13.05 9.37 10.89
N ASP A 84 -13.90 8.60 11.57
CA ASP A 84 -14.23 8.82 12.98
C ASP A 84 -13.43 7.88 13.88
N TYR A 85 -12.13 8.16 14.06
CA TYR A 85 -11.36 7.56 15.16
C TYR A 85 -10.45 8.55 15.91
N LYS A 86 -10.51 9.85 15.55
CA LYS A 86 -9.74 10.91 16.23
C LYS A 86 -10.55 11.81 17.16
N ASP A 87 -11.82 11.49 17.43
CA ASP A 87 -12.69 12.31 18.28
C ASP A 87 -13.12 11.62 19.61
N GLU A 88 -12.43 10.56 20.04
CA GLU A 88 -12.58 10.00 21.40
C GLU A 88 -11.25 9.99 22.18
N GLU A 89 -10.67 11.17 22.42
CA GLU A 89 -9.87 11.42 23.62
C GLU A 89 -10.54 12.56 24.41
N GLU A 90 -11.53 12.21 25.24
CA GLU A 90 -11.96 13.04 26.40
C GLU A 90 -10.97 12.89 27.57
#